data_AF-A0A533X5V5-F1
#
_entry.id   AF-A0A533X5V5-F1
#
_cell.length_a   1.000
_cell.length_b   1.000
_cell.length_c   1.000
_cell.angle_alpha   90.00
_cell.angle_beta   90.00
_cell.angle_gamma   90.00
#
_symmetry.space_group_name_H-M   'P 1'
#
loop_
_entity.id
_entity.type
_entity.pdbx_description
1 polymer ?
#
loop_
_entity_poly.entity_id
_entity_poly.type
_entity_poly.pdbx_seq_one_letter_code
_entity_poly.pdbx_strand_id
1 'polypeptide(L)'
;MIDELIQYYLDRMAEQGTVWADRAAFRRLFDFTSIQRNLKAAGRFVYIDRVKKNPRFLADIPRVLGYVHRNLAKHPELQTLRKHLTPYVPELQ
;
A
#
# COMPACT_ATOMS: atom_id res chain seq x y z
N MET A 1 8.51 -7.60 11.55
CA MET A 1 7.03 -7.53 11.67
C MET A 1 6.25 -7.80 10.38
N ILE A 2 6.21 -6.94 9.34
CA ILE A 2 5.38 -7.21 8.14
C ILE A 2 5.82 -8.49 7.43
N ASP A 3 7.13 -8.66 7.27
CA ASP A 3 7.69 -9.81 6.58
C ASP A 3 7.38 -11.11 7.32
N GLU A 4 7.49 -11.12 8.65
CA GLU A 4 7.09 -12.23 9.52
C GLU A 4 5.59 -12.56 9.38
N LEU A 5 4.71 -11.56 9.34
CA LEU A 5 3.27 -11.79 9.18
C LEU A 5 2.92 -12.35 7.80
N ILE A 6 3.65 -11.96 6.76
CA ILE A 6 3.50 -12.53 5.41
C ILE A 6 3.95 -13.99 5.39
N GLN A 7 5.10 -14.30 6.00
CA GLN A 7 5.55 -15.70 6.11
C GLN A 7 4.54 -16.54 6.89
N TYR A 8 4.09 -16.05 8.05
CA TYR A 8 3.07 -16.70 8.86
C TYR A 8 1.79 -16.98 8.08
N TYR A 9 1.30 -16.01 7.30
CA TYR A 9 0.11 -16.19 6.48
C TYR A 9 0.30 -17.27 5.40
N LEU A 10 1.44 -17.26 4.72
CA LEU A 10 1.76 -18.26 3.69
C LEU A 10 1.91 -19.67 4.27
N ASP A 11 2.51 -19.80 5.46
CA ASP A 11 2.68 -21.08 6.15
C ASP A 11 1.33 -21.66 6.57
N ARG A 12 0.46 -20.82 7.15
CA ARG A 12 -0.93 -21.21 7.49
C ARG A 12 -1.76 -21.61 6.27
N MET A 13 -1.58 -20.92 5.14
CA MET A 13 -2.26 -21.28 3.88
C MET A 13 -1.80 -22.65 3.35
N ALA A 14 -0.49 -22.91 3.43
CA ALA A 14 0.07 -24.18 2.99
C ALA A 14 -0.46 -25.36 3.84
N GLU A 15 -0.59 -25.19 5.15
CA GLU A 15 -1.22 -26.17 6.05
C GLU A 15 -2.68 -26.47 5.68
N GLN A 16 -3.39 -25.50 5.08
CA GLN A 16 -4.77 -25.65 4.60
C GLN A 16 -4.86 -26.17 3.15
N GLY A 17 -3.73 -26.59 2.56
CA GLY A 17 -3.68 -27.17 1.21
C GLY A 17 -3.64 -26.15 0.07
N THR A 18 -3.55 -24.84 0.37
CA THR A 18 -3.35 -23.81 -0.66
C THR A 18 -1.91 -23.33 -0.65
N VAL A 19 -1.12 -23.71 -1.65
CA VAL A 19 0.31 -23.38 -1.71
C VAL A 19 0.59 -22.31 -2.74
N TRP A 20 1.19 -21.22 -2.30
CA TRP A 20 1.86 -20.27 -3.19
C TRP A 20 3.33 -20.63 -3.29
N ALA A 21 3.70 -21.36 -4.33
CA ALA A 21 5.08 -21.83 -4.51
C ALA A 21 6.08 -20.67 -4.63
N ASP A 22 5.67 -19.57 -5.27
CA ASP A 22 6.47 -18.36 -5.40
C ASP A 22 6.09 -17.32 -4.33
N ARG A 23 6.82 -17.34 -3.22
CA ARG A 23 6.65 -16.38 -2.12
C ARG A 23 7.04 -14.95 -2.53
N ALA A 24 7.95 -14.79 -3.49
CA ALA A 24 8.36 -13.47 -3.97
C ALA A 24 7.25 -12.84 -4.82
N ALA A 25 6.60 -13.62 -5.68
CA ALA A 25 5.40 -13.19 -6.41
C ALA A 25 4.26 -12.81 -5.46
N PHE A 26 4.04 -13.57 -4.39
CA PHE A 26 3.07 -13.19 -3.35
C PHE A 26 3.41 -11.84 -2.72
N ARG A 27 4.69 -11.65 -2.32
CA ARG A 27 5.12 -10.38 -1.74
C ARG A 27 4.90 -9.21 -2.70
N ARG A 28 5.23 -9.39 -3.98
CA ARG A 28 5.00 -8.38 -5.01
C ARG A 28 3.52 -8.02 -5.12
N LEU A 29 2.63 -9.02 -5.17
CA LEU A 29 1.19 -8.82 -5.20
C LEU A 29 0.68 -8.10 -3.94
N PHE A 30 1.20 -8.45 -2.77
CA PHE A 30 0.88 -7.80 -1.50
C PHE A 30 1.27 -6.32 -1.52
N ASP A 31 2.49 -6.01 -1.96
CA ASP A 31 2.97 -4.63 -2.05
C ASP A 31 2.13 -3.80 -3.04
N PHE A 32 1.75 -4.39 -4.19
CA PHE A 32 0.90 -3.74 -5.20
C PHE A 32 -0.51 -3.46 -4.66
N THR A 33 -1.09 -4.44 -3.97
CA THR A 33 -2.38 -4.27 -3.28
C THR A 33 -2.29 -3.20 -2.20
N SER A 34 -1.17 -3.13 -1.48
CA SER A 34 -0.93 -2.09 -0.48
C SER A 34 -0.86 -0.70 -1.11
N ILE A 35 -0.17 -0.53 -2.24
CA ILE A 35 -0.14 0.74 -3.00
C ILE A 35 -1.57 1.16 -3.37
N GLN A 36 -2.33 0.26 -3.99
CA GLN A 36 -3.70 0.56 -4.44
C GLN A 36 -4.62 0.94 -3.29
N ARG A 37 -4.61 0.18 -2.18
CA ARG A 37 -5.50 0.42 -1.03
C ARG A 37 -5.16 1.71 -0.30
N ASN A 38 -3.87 2.03 -0.13
CA ASN A 38 -3.46 3.26 0.55
C ASN A 38 -3.74 4.51 -0.29
N LEU A 39 -3.55 4.46 -1.62
CA LEU A 39 -3.96 5.55 -2.51
C LEU A 39 -5.47 5.80 -2.44
N LYS A 40 -6.28 4.73 -2.47
CA LYS A 40 -7.74 4.83 -2.29
C LYS A 40 -8.12 5.40 -0.93
N ALA A 41 -7.43 4.99 0.14
CA ALA A 41 -7.69 5.47 1.50
C ALA A 41 -7.39 6.97 1.63
N ALA A 42 -6.25 7.45 1.10
CA ALA A 42 -5.90 8.87 1.11
C ALA A 42 -6.99 9.73 0.44
N GLY A 43 -7.46 9.32 -0.74
CA GLY A 43 -8.59 10.00 -1.41
C GLY A 43 -9.88 9.95 -0.60
N ARG A 44 -10.17 8.83 0.08
CA ARG A 44 -11.34 8.72 0.96
C ARG A 44 -11.24 9.64 2.18
N PHE A 45 -10.06 9.81 2.77
CA PHE A 45 -9.88 10.71 3.93
C PHE A 45 -10.18 12.16 3.55
N VAL A 46 -9.70 12.62 2.40
CA VAL A 46 -10.04 13.95 1.86
C VAL A 46 -11.54 14.08 1.57
N TYR A 47 -12.18 13.04 1.04
CA TYR A 47 -13.64 13.05 0.84
C TYR A 47 -14.41 13.17 2.16
N ILE A 48 -14.01 12.41 3.19
CA ILE A 48 -14.66 12.47 4.51
C ILE A 48 -14.53 13.87 5.11
N ASP A 49 -13.37 14.50 4.98
CA ASP A 49 -13.16 15.88 5.38
C ASP A 49 -14.08 16.84 4.59
N ARG A 50 -13.95 16.89 3.27
CA ARG A 50 -14.59 17.93 2.46
C ARG A 50 -16.10 17.77 2.32
N VAL A 51 -16.58 16.53 2.20
CA VAL A 51 -17.99 16.21 1.91
C VAL A 51 -18.75 15.83 3.16
N LYS A 52 -18.14 15.02 4.04
CA LYS A 52 -18.77 14.60 5.31
C LYS A 52 -18.44 15.52 6.49
N LYS A 53 -17.65 16.58 6.26
CA LYS A 53 -17.30 17.61 7.25
C LYS A 53 -16.63 17.04 8.50
N ASN A 54 -15.80 16.01 8.32
CA ASN A 54 -15.10 15.33 9.41
C ASN A 54 -13.59 15.23 9.12
N PRO A 55 -12.75 16.10 9.73
CA PRO A 55 -11.33 16.17 9.43
C PRO A 55 -10.49 15.09 10.15
N ARG A 56 -11.10 14.22 10.97
CA ARG A 56 -10.40 13.28 11.86
C ARG A 56 -9.32 12.44 11.19
N PHE A 57 -9.49 12.11 9.91
CA PHE A 57 -8.59 11.21 9.17
C PHE A 57 -7.48 11.94 8.39
N LEU A 58 -7.46 13.28 8.38
CA LEU A 58 -6.41 14.02 7.66
C LEU A 58 -5.02 13.73 8.23
N ALA A 59 -4.92 13.55 9.55
CA ALA A 59 -3.67 13.21 10.23
C ALA A 59 -3.10 11.84 9.82
N ASP A 60 -3.91 10.95 9.26
CA ASP A 60 -3.47 9.64 8.78
C ASP A 60 -2.87 9.66 7.37
N ILE A 61 -3.12 10.74 6.59
CA ILE A 61 -2.68 10.85 5.19
C ILE A 61 -1.15 10.67 5.04
N PRO A 62 -0.30 11.35 5.85
CA PRO A 62 1.15 11.19 5.74
C PRO A 62 1.61 9.75 5.95
N ARG A 63 0.98 9.06 6.91
CA ARG A 63 1.31 7.67 7.22
C ARG A 63 0.93 6.73 6.08
N VAL A 64 -0.29 6.85 5.52
CA VAL A 64 -0.74 5.95 4.45
C VAL A 64 0.02 6.17 3.15
N LEU A 65 0.31 7.42 2.79
CA LEU A 65 1.12 7.73 1.61
C LEU A 65 2.60 7.37 1.81
N GLY A 66 3.10 7.40 3.05
CA GLY A 66 4.41 6.84 3.38
C GLY A 66 4.53 5.34 3.06
N TYR A 67 3.46 4.55 3.19
CA TYR A 67 3.47 3.15 2.73
C TYR A 67 3.54 3.06 1.20
N VAL A 68 2.82 3.94 0.50
CA VAL A 68 2.86 4.02 -0.97
C VAL A 68 4.27 4.36 -1.44
N HIS A 69 4.90 5.39 -0.88
CA HIS A 69 6.27 5.79 -1.23
C HIS A 69 7.25 4.63 -1.06
N ARG A 70 7.24 3.97 0.11
CA ARG A 70 8.13 2.83 0.39
C ARG A 70 7.94 1.67 -0.58
N ASN A 71 6.71 1.37 -0.99
CA ASN A 71 6.46 0.26 -1.90
C ASN A 71 6.75 0.63 -3.36
N LEU A 72 6.46 1.86 -3.80
CA LEU A 72 6.85 2.32 -5.14
C LEU A 72 8.37 2.28 -5.34
N ALA A 73 9.16 2.57 -4.30
CA ALA A 73 10.61 2.51 -4.36
C ALA A 73 11.18 1.08 -4.54
N LYS A 74 10.43 0.04 -4.17
CA LYS A 74 10.87 -1.37 -4.28
C LYS A 74 10.67 -1.98 -5.66
N HIS A 75 9.79 -1.39 -6.47
CA HIS A 75 9.29 -1.99 -7.71
C HIS A 75 9.58 -1.04 -8.90
N PRO A 76 10.74 -1.18 -9.57
CA PRO A 76 11.16 -0.29 -10.66
C PRO A 76 10.14 -0.18 -11.81
N GLU A 77 9.36 -1.22 -12.07
CA GLU A 77 8.28 -1.22 -13.06
C GLU A 77 7.17 -0.20 -12.75
N LEU A 78 7.08 0.28 -11.50
CA LEU A 78 6.16 1.33 -11.07
C LEU A 78 6.80 2.72 -11.04
N GLN A 79 8.03 2.89 -11.55
CA GLN A 79 8.71 4.19 -11.59
C GLN A 79 7.89 5.24 -12.34
N THR A 80 7.28 4.87 -13.47
CA THR A 80 6.41 5.77 -14.24
C THR A 80 5.24 6.27 -13.40
N LEU A 81 4.61 5.38 -12.61
CA LEU A 81 3.54 5.76 -11.69
C LEU A 81 4.03 6.74 -10.63
N ARG A 82 5.18 6.46 -9.98
CA ARG A 82 5.79 7.38 -9.01
C ARG A 82 6.01 8.76 -9.63
N LYS A 83 6.65 8.82 -10.81
CA LYS A 83 6.94 10.06 -11.52
C LYS A 83 5.68 10.89 -11.78
N HIS A 84 4.56 10.26 -12.14
CA HIS A 84 3.31 10.96 -12.41
C HIS A 84 2.58 11.43 -11.14
N LEU A 85 2.74 10.74 -10.00
CA LEU A 85 2.09 11.10 -8.75
C LEU A 85 2.86 12.15 -7.94
N THR A 86 4.20 12.13 -7.97
CA THR A 86 5.07 13.03 -7.18
C THR A 86 4.71 14.53 -7.28
N PRO A 87 4.32 15.09 -8.45
CA PRO A 87 3.91 16.50 -8.53
C PRO A 87 2.65 16.85 -7.73
N TYR A 88 1.79 15.87 -7.45
CA TYR A 88 0.48 16.08 -6.81
C TYR A 88 0.40 15.53 -5.39
N VAL A 89 1.39 14.74 -4.97
CA VAL A 89 1.42 14.05 -3.69
C VAL A 89 2.76 14.32 -3.01
N PRO A 90 2.85 15.35 -2.15
CA PRO A 90 4.09 15.77 -1.49
C PRO A 90 4.79 14.64 -0.73
N GLU A 91 4.03 13.71 -0.18
CA GLU A 91 4.52 12.55 0.55
C GLU A 91 5.28 11.52 -0.31
N LEU A 92 5.26 11.68 -1.64
CA LEU A 92 5.98 10.83 -2.59
C LEU A 92 7.24 11.51 -3.18
N GLN A 93 7.59 12.71 -2.71
CA GLN A 93 8.85 13.39 -3.04
C GLN A 93 10.03 12.65 -2.42
#